data_AF-A0A2P8W676-F1
#
_entry.id   AF-A0A2P8W676-F1
#
_cell.length_a   1.000
_cell.length_b   1.000
_cell.length_c   1.000
_cell.angle_alpha   90.00
_cell.angle_beta   90.00
_cell.angle_gamma   90.00
#
_symmetry.space_group_name_H-M   'P 1'
#
loop_
_entity.id
_entity.type
_entity.pdbx_description
1 polymer ?
#
loop_
_entity_poly.entity_id
_entity_poly.type
_entity_poly.pdbx_seq_one_letter_code
_entity_poly.pdbx_strand_id
1 'polypeptide(L)'
;MFSLLVYLLTDSTIGTPVLKSFGTPLLSKSANAKSSPDELNINYVPVVIMSASQMTKSLLQKSTAVRDQAAAADFSLLRAVIEGFSDGILILSVSGQPLHINRRGLQLCRQISPDGPSHQVPEPLWTLCRYLIESEDIYTDRPVVLSNTILTPVGAIRARVQWYQAGDQRDRCLMVTLEDQVQAAKTAALFEARQFSLTERETEVWVLRKANRSYEEIAQELYIAVNTVKRHLKSIYAKRKQVEDLAEA
;
A
#
# COMPACT_ATOMS: atom_id res chain seq x y z
N MET A 1 -18.08 -2.14 -13.05
CA MET A 1 -18.00 -3.47 -12.40
C MET A 1 -16.64 -3.53 -11.72
N PHE A 2 -16.60 -3.25 -10.42
CA PHE A 2 -15.33 -3.06 -9.68
C PHE A 2 -14.93 -4.37 -8.99
N SER A 3 -13.65 -4.73 -9.06
CA SER A 3 -13.10 -5.87 -8.32
C SER A 3 -12.59 -5.36 -6.97
N LEU A 4 -13.25 -5.75 -5.88
CA LEU A 4 -12.86 -5.41 -4.52
C LEU A 4 -12.04 -6.56 -3.95
N LEU A 5 -10.77 -6.33 -3.59
CA LEU A 5 -9.97 -7.33 -2.87
C LEU A 5 -10.02 -7.06 -1.37
N VAL A 6 -10.68 -7.97 -0.64
CA VAL A 6 -10.67 -8.00 0.82
C VAL A 6 -9.47 -8.83 1.26
N TYR A 7 -8.48 -8.20 1.90
CA TYR A 7 -7.38 -8.92 2.52
C TYR A 7 -7.67 -9.10 4.01
N LEU A 8 -7.83 -10.36 4.44
CA LEU A 8 -7.80 -10.69 5.86
C LEU A 8 -6.33 -10.84 6.29
N LEU A 9 -5.90 -10.03 7.26
CA LEU A 9 -4.63 -10.26 7.94
C LEU A 9 -4.75 -11.52 8.81
N THR A 10 -4.31 -12.65 8.29
CA THR A 10 -4.21 -13.90 9.04
C THR A 10 -2.86 -13.97 9.75
N ASP A 11 -2.90 -14.00 11.08
CA ASP A 11 -1.71 -14.29 11.88
C ASP A 11 -1.26 -15.74 11.64
N SER A 12 0.05 -15.95 11.58
CA SER A 12 0.66 -17.15 10.96
C SER A 12 0.87 -18.29 11.96
N THR A 13 -0.21 -18.88 12.48
CA THR A 13 -0.14 -20.19 13.17
C THR A 13 -1.35 -21.08 12.88
N ILE A 14 -1.10 -22.15 12.12
CA ILE A 14 -1.80 -23.45 12.13
C ILE A 14 -3.32 -23.45 11.80
N GLY A 15 -3.67 -24.04 10.65
CA GLY A 15 -5.03 -24.58 10.42
C GLY A 15 -5.60 -24.29 9.03
N THR A 16 -5.50 -25.26 8.11
CA THR A 16 -6.23 -25.23 6.84
C THR A 16 -7.72 -25.48 7.03
N PRO A 17 -8.62 -24.72 6.37
CA PRO A 17 -9.98 -25.14 6.12
C PRO A 17 -10.15 -25.65 4.68
N VAL A 18 -10.80 -26.80 4.54
CA VAL A 18 -11.05 -27.49 3.26
C VAL A 18 -12.12 -26.78 2.43
N LEU A 19 -11.80 -26.45 1.17
CA LEU A 19 -12.80 -26.08 0.17
C LEU A 19 -13.64 -27.32 -0.22
N LYS A 20 -14.93 -27.32 0.10
CA LYS A 20 -15.89 -28.29 -0.44
C LYS A 20 -16.39 -27.82 -1.81
N SER A 21 -15.99 -28.54 -2.86
CA SER A 21 -16.58 -28.40 -4.18
C SER A 21 -17.96 -29.08 -4.25
N PHE A 22 -18.88 -28.50 -5.01
CA PHE A 22 -20.07 -29.19 -5.54
C PHE A 22 -19.94 -29.34 -7.07
N GLY A 23 -20.47 -30.44 -7.59
CA GLY A 23 -19.98 -31.06 -8.83
C GLY A 23 -20.56 -30.54 -10.15
N THR A 24 -19.86 -30.93 -11.22
CA THR A 24 -20.22 -30.80 -12.64
C THR A 24 -21.21 -31.92 -13.07
N PRO A 25 -21.65 -31.98 -14.35
CA PRO A 25 -20.85 -32.77 -15.32
C PRO A 25 -20.81 -32.25 -16.80
N LEU A 26 -19.63 -32.41 -17.43
CA LEU A 26 -19.33 -32.96 -18.79
C LEU A 26 -20.12 -32.43 -20.03
N LEU A 27 -19.58 -32.15 -21.23
CA LEU A 27 -18.45 -32.67 -22.07
C LEU A 27 -17.95 -31.53 -23.03
N SER A 28 -16.87 -31.57 -23.84
CA SER A 28 -15.61 -32.36 -23.94
C SER A 28 -14.71 -31.80 -25.10
N LYS A 29 -13.44 -32.24 -25.23
CA LYS A 29 -12.47 -32.03 -26.35
C LYS A 29 -11.90 -30.58 -26.48
N SER A 30 -10.60 -30.28 -26.64
CA SER A 30 -9.50 -30.99 -27.34
C SER A 30 -8.13 -30.32 -27.11
N ALA A 31 -7.04 -31.11 -27.14
CA ALA A 31 -5.67 -30.81 -27.62
C ALA A 31 -4.84 -29.58 -27.14
N ASN A 32 -3.83 -29.88 -26.28
CA ASN A 32 -2.39 -29.80 -26.57
C ASN A 32 -1.72 -28.46 -26.99
N ALA A 33 -0.90 -27.85 -26.10
CA ALA A 33 0.49 -27.47 -26.41
C ALA A 33 1.30 -26.90 -25.20
N LYS A 34 2.49 -27.48 -24.98
CA LYS A 34 3.79 -26.92 -24.54
C LYS A 34 3.92 -26.01 -23.29
N SER A 35 4.87 -26.43 -22.46
CA SER A 35 5.44 -25.78 -21.27
C SER A 35 6.22 -24.48 -21.51
N SER A 36 6.15 -23.58 -20.52
CA SER A 36 7.11 -22.49 -20.26
C SER A 36 7.43 -22.49 -18.76
N PRO A 37 8.68 -22.21 -18.32
CA PRO A 37 9.08 -22.40 -16.92
C PRO A 37 8.93 -21.17 -16.02
N ASP A 38 8.96 -21.45 -14.71
CA ASP A 38 9.32 -20.59 -13.58
C ASP A 38 8.45 -19.35 -13.27
N GLU A 39 7.31 -19.61 -12.62
CA GLU A 39 6.67 -18.64 -11.73
C GLU A 39 7.55 -18.39 -10.49
N LEU A 40 8.21 -17.22 -10.43
CA LEU A 40 9.06 -16.85 -9.31
C LEU A 40 8.23 -16.49 -8.07
N ASN A 41 8.30 -17.37 -7.07
CA ASN A 41 7.75 -17.19 -5.74
C ASN A 41 8.28 -15.91 -5.07
N ILE A 42 7.40 -14.93 -4.82
CA ILE A 42 7.77 -13.68 -4.14
C ILE A 42 7.70 -13.91 -2.62
N ASN A 43 8.82 -14.31 -2.03
CA ASN A 43 8.97 -14.37 -0.57
C ASN A 43 8.82 -12.96 0.02
N TYR A 44 7.69 -12.73 0.70
CA TYR A 44 7.40 -11.47 1.38
C TYR A 44 8.12 -11.44 2.74
N VAL A 45 9.18 -10.64 2.86
CA VAL A 45 9.85 -10.42 4.14
C VAL A 45 8.95 -9.52 5.01
N PRO A 46 8.55 -9.94 6.22
CA PRO A 46 7.67 -9.13 7.05
C PRO A 46 8.42 -7.93 7.62
N VAL A 47 8.09 -6.73 7.13
CA VAL A 47 8.47 -5.48 7.79
C VAL A 47 7.65 -5.36 9.07
N VAL A 48 8.31 -5.50 10.22
CA VAL A 48 7.69 -5.28 11.54
C VAL A 48 7.40 -3.79 11.69
N ILE A 49 6.18 -3.38 11.34
CA ILE A 49 5.67 -2.05 11.69
C ILE A 49 5.37 -2.07 13.19
N MET A 50 6.21 -1.38 13.97
CA MET A 50 5.99 -1.23 15.41
C MET A 50 4.66 -0.52 15.67
N SER A 51 3.71 -1.23 16.26
CA SER A 51 2.46 -0.65 16.74
C SER A 51 2.75 0.29 17.91
N ALA A 52 2.34 1.55 17.80
CA ALA A 52 2.55 2.60 18.81
C ALA A 52 1.72 2.42 20.10
N SER A 53 1.10 1.26 20.31
CA SER A 53 0.06 1.01 21.34
C SER A 53 0.60 0.58 22.72
N GLN A 54 1.88 0.79 23.02
CA GLN A 54 2.50 0.30 24.28
C GLN A 54 3.17 1.35 25.18
N MET A 55 3.21 2.63 24.79
CA MET A 55 3.73 3.70 25.66
C MET A 55 2.64 4.67 26.10
N THR A 56 1.94 4.35 27.20
CA THR A 56 1.37 5.29 28.20
C THR A 56 0.56 4.50 29.25
N LYS A 57 1.24 3.89 30.24
CA LYS A 57 0.57 3.19 31.37
C LYS A 57 1.05 3.57 32.76
N SER A 58 1.74 4.70 32.89
CA SER A 58 2.11 5.30 34.17
C SER A 58 2.00 6.82 34.09
N LEU A 59 1.76 7.47 35.23
CA LEU A 59 1.62 8.93 35.43
C LEU A 59 0.25 9.55 35.11
N LEU A 60 -0.81 9.08 35.78
CA LEU A 60 -1.97 9.93 36.07
C LEU A 60 -2.56 9.69 37.48
N GLN A 61 -2.00 10.38 38.47
CA GLN A 61 -2.77 10.86 39.62
C GLN A 61 -2.47 12.35 39.85
N LYS A 62 -3.55 13.14 40.00
CA LYS A 62 -3.60 14.58 40.33
C LYS A 62 -2.97 15.57 39.34
N SER A 63 -3.81 16.20 38.52
CA SER A 63 -4.24 17.61 38.72
C SER A 63 -5.01 18.13 37.49
N THR A 64 -6.21 18.67 37.69
CA THR A 64 -7.18 18.95 36.62
C THR A 64 -6.96 20.25 35.84
N ALA A 65 -5.85 20.96 36.05
CA ALA A 65 -5.52 22.21 35.32
C ALA A 65 -4.41 22.05 34.24
N VAL A 66 -3.66 20.95 34.26
CA VAL A 66 -2.54 20.70 33.31
C VAL A 66 -3.00 19.95 32.05
N ARG A 67 -4.19 19.34 32.11
CA ARG A 67 -4.67 18.36 31.12
C ARG A 67 -4.93 18.95 29.73
N ASP A 68 -5.41 20.19 29.65
CA ASP A 68 -5.75 20.82 28.36
C ASP A 68 -4.49 21.25 27.57
N GLN A 69 -3.43 21.69 28.25
CA GLN A 69 -2.16 22.01 27.60
C GLN A 69 -1.40 20.74 27.16
N ALA A 70 -1.46 19.67 27.97
CA ALA A 70 -0.89 18.37 27.59
C ALA A 70 -1.62 17.76 26.38
N ALA A 71 -2.95 17.68 26.40
CA ALA A 71 -3.73 17.12 25.29
C ALA A 71 -3.58 17.94 23.99
N ALA A 72 -3.47 19.28 24.08
CA ALA A 72 -3.16 20.13 22.93
C ALA A 72 -1.74 19.90 22.38
N ALA A 73 -0.75 19.69 23.25
CA ALA A 73 0.61 19.35 22.84
C ALA A 73 0.68 17.97 22.18
N ASP A 74 0.04 16.96 22.77
CA ASP A 74 -0.05 15.59 22.23
C ASP A 74 -0.71 15.57 20.84
N PHE A 75 -1.82 16.31 20.66
CA PHE A 75 -2.47 16.45 19.36
C PHE A 75 -1.60 17.20 18.35
N SER A 76 -0.83 18.20 18.78
CA SER A 76 0.11 18.92 17.90
C SER A 76 1.27 18.04 17.43
N LEU A 77 1.81 17.19 18.31
CA LEU A 77 2.84 16.20 17.98
C LEU A 77 2.30 15.13 17.03
N LEU A 78 1.14 14.55 17.35
CA LEU A 78 0.47 13.56 16.50
C LEU A 78 0.23 14.12 15.10
N ARG A 79 -0.26 15.36 14.99
CA ARG A 79 -0.45 16.03 13.71
C ARG A 79 0.88 16.23 12.97
N ALA A 80 1.93 16.70 13.64
CA ALA A 80 3.25 16.87 13.02
C ALA A 80 3.83 15.55 12.49
N VAL A 81 3.62 14.45 13.22
CA VAL A 81 3.98 13.09 12.79
C VAL A 81 3.18 12.66 11.57
N ILE A 82 1.84 12.83 11.56
CA ILE A 82 0.97 12.47 10.44
C ILE A 82 1.28 13.29 9.16
N GLU A 83 1.64 14.57 9.30
CA GLU A 83 2.08 15.43 8.18
C GLU A 83 3.45 15.03 7.60
N GLY A 84 4.24 14.24 8.33
CA GLY A 84 5.55 13.73 7.89
C GLY A 84 5.52 12.49 6.99
N PHE A 85 4.37 11.83 6.82
CA PHE A 85 4.26 10.61 6.01
C PHE A 85 4.35 10.88 4.50
N SER A 86 5.01 9.97 3.77
CA SER A 86 5.06 9.93 2.29
C SER A 86 3.71 9.65 1.65
N ASP A 87 2.80 9.07 2.43
CA ASP A 87 1.49 8.60 2.04
C ASP A 87 0.42 9.61 2.48
N GLY A 88 -0.67 9.66 1.74
CA GLY A 88 -1.82 10.46 2.11
C GLY A 88 -2.60 9.82 3.23
N ILE A 89 -2.77 10.52 4.35
CA ILE A 89 -3.54 10.01 5.49
C ILE A 89 -4.78 10.88 5.65
N LEU A 90 -5.94 10.22 5.72
CA LEU A 90 -7.22 10.82 6.09
C LEU A 90 -7.78 10.08 7.30
N ILE A 91 -8.35 10.83 8.24
CA ILE A 91 -9.18 10.32 9.31
C ILE A 91 -10.58 10.89 9.08
N LEU A 92 -11.57 10.02 8.91
CA LEU A 92 -12.95 10.36 8.57
C LEU A 92 -13.90 9.89 9.67
N SER A 93 -15.01 10.61 9.87
CA SER A 93 -16.16 10.07 10.59
C SER A 93 -16.85 8.98 9.77
N VAL A 94 -17.68 8.15 10.43
CA VAL A 94 -18.65 7.26 9.76
C VAL A 94 -19.67 8.00 8.89
N SER A 95 -19.83 9.32 9.04
CA SER A 95 -20.62 10.18 8.14
C SER A 95 -19.83 10.76 6.96
N GLY A 96 -18.57 10.32 6.76
CA GLY A 96 -17.70 10.76 5.65
C GLY A 96 -17.11 12.15 5.81
N GLN A 97 -17.29 12.80 6.97
CA GLN A 97 -16.69 14.10 7.24
C GLN A 97 -15.22 13.93 7.60
N PRO A 98 -14.28 14.66 6.96
CA PRO A 98 -12.87 14.57 7.30
C PRO A 98 -12.59 15.26 8.64
N LEU A 99 -12.14 14.46 9.60
CA LEU A 99 -11.64 14.91 10.91
C LEU A 99 -10.18 15.39 10.79
N HIS A 100 -9.40 14.72 9.94
CA HIS A 100 -8.04 15.13 9.57
C HIS A 100 -7.71 14.68 8.15
N ILE A 101 -6.93 15.49 7.42
CA ILE A 101 -6.26 15.09 6.18
C ILE A 101 -4.87 15.73 6.18
N ASN A 102 -3.82 14.94 5.94
CA ASN A 102 -2.46 15.46 5.81
C ASN A 102 -2.23 16.08 4.42
N ARG A 103 -1.16 16.88 4.29
CA ARG A 103 -0.82 17.59 3.04
C ARG A 103 -0.76 16.66 1.82
N ARG A 104 -0.24 15.44 1.99
CA ARG A 104 -0.14 14.44 0.92
C ARG A 104 -1.50 13.86 0.53
N GLY A 105 -2.38 13.63 1.51
CA GLY A 105 -3.76 13.17 1.31
C GLY A 105 -4.55 14.19 0.50
N LEU A 106 -4.42 15.47 0.84
CA LEU A 106 -5.03 16.57 0.08
C LEU A 106 -4.56 16.60 -1.40
N GLN A 107 -3.28 16.34 -1.66
CA GLN A 107 -2.74 16.24 -3.02
C GLN A 107 -3.31 15.02 -3.77
N LEU A 108 -3.34 13.85 -3.15
CA LEU A 108 -3.82 12.62 -3.78
C LEU A 108 -5.34 12.65 -4.01
N CYS A 109 -6.13 13.25 -3.11
CA CYS A 109 -7.55 13.49 -3.34
C CYS A 109 -7.80 14.38 -4.58
N ARG A 110 -6.99 15.42 -4.79
CA ARG A 110 -7.05 16.25 -6.01
C ARG A 110 -6.61 15.50 -7.28
N GLN A 111 -5.75 14.50 -7.18
CA GLN A 111 -5.43 13.64 -8.34
C GLN A 111 -6.58 12.68 -8.68
N ILE A 112 -7.31 12.19 -7.68
CA ILE A 112 -8.49 11.33 -7.85
C ILE A 112 -9.68 12.13 -8.39
N SER A 113 -9.88 13.38 -7.94
CA SER A 113 -10.95 14.25 -8.38
C SER A 113 -10.43 15.69 -8.56
N PRO A 114 -9.91 16.03 -9.76
CA PRO A 114 -9.34 17.36 -10.04
C PRO A 114 -10.34 18.51 -9.91
N ASP A 115 -11.57 18.27 -10.37
CA ASP A 115 -12.68 19.23 -10.33
C ASP A 115 -13.46 19.18 -9.00
N GLY A 116 -13.04 18.33 -8.06
CA GLY A 116 -13.69 18.11 -6.78
C GLY A 116 -13.40 19.24 -5.76
N PRO A 117 -14.33 19.52 -4.83
CA PRO A 117 -14.09 20.47 -3.76
C PRO A 117 -12.92 20.03 -2.86
N SER A 118 -11.96 20.93 -2.65
CA SER A 118 -10.63 20.65 -2.05
C SER A 118 -10.60 20.04 -0.63
N HIS A 119 -11.75 19.90 0.03
CA HIS A 119 -11.87 19.38 1.40
C HIS A 119 -12.96 18.31 1.55
N GLN A 120 -13.41 17.69 0.46
CA GLN A 120 -14.29 16.52 0.50
C GLN A 120 -13.56 15.26 0.09
N VAL A 121 -14.04 14.12 0.57
CA VAL A 121 -13.55 12.79 0.18
C VAL A 121 -14.06 12.49 -1.24
N PRO A 122 -13.17 12.22 -2.23
CA PRO A 122 -13.59 11.80 -3.56
C PRO A 122 -14.52 10.58 -3.53
N GLU A 123 -15.56 10.56 -4.37
CA GLU A 123 -16.56 9.48 -4.37
C GLU A 123 -15.99 8.05 -4.53
N PRO A 124 -14.92 7.79 -5.30
CA PRO A 124 -14.29 6.47 -5.33
C PRO A 124 -13.72 6.01 -3.99
N LEU A 125 -13.24 6.96 -3.17
CA LEU A 125 -12.77 6.69 -1.80
C LEU A 125 -13.95 6.54 -0.84
N TRP A 126 -14.99 7.37 -0.99
CA TRP A 126 -16.18 7.28 -0.15
C TRP A 126 -16.96 5.98 -0.37
N THR A 127 -17.03 5.49 -1.61
CA THR A 127 -17.57 4.16 -1.94
C THR A 127 -16.81 3.04 -1.22
N LEU A 128 -15.47 3.10 -1.18
CA LEU A 128 -14.65 2.13 -0.43
C LEU A 128 -14.87 2.22 1.08
N CYS A 129 -15.11 3.42 1.61
CA CYS A 129 -15.46 3.64 3.02
C CYS A 129 -16.83 3.05 3.36
N ARG A 130 -17.85 3.27 2.52
CA ARG A 130 -19.20 2.70 2.71
C ARG A 130 -19.18 1.18 2.76
N TYR A 131 -18.41 0.51 1.91
CA TYR A 131 -18.25 -0.95 2.00
C TYR A 131 -17.66 -1.44 3.33
N LEU A 132 -16.79 -0.67 3.99
CA LEU A 132 -16.27 -1.06 5.32
C LEU A 132 -17.31 -0.84 6.42
N ILE A 133 -18.11 0.23 6.32
CA ILE A 133 -19.22 0.50 7.24
C ILE A 133 -20.29 -0.60 7.12
N GLU A 134 -20.70 -0.91 5.88
CA GLU A 134 -21.72 -1.92 5.57
C GLU A 134 -21.29 -3.37 5.91
N SER A 135 -20.00 -3.62 6.17
CA SER A 135 -19.46 -4.93 6.55
C SER A 135 -19.01 -5.03 8.01
N GLU A 136 -19.33 -4.04 8.85
CA GLU A 136 -18.93 -4.01 10.27
C GLU A 136 -19.42 -5.24 11.05
N ASP A 137 -20.68 -5.65 10.84
CA ASP A 137 -21.30 -6.82 11.50
C ASP A 137 -20.69 -8.18 11.09
N ILE A 138 -19.91 -8.22 10.01
CA ILE A 138 -19.37 -9.46 9.43
C ILE A 138 -18.00 -9.83 10.03
N TYR A 139 -17.27 -8.85 10.57
CA TYR A 139 -15.84 -8.99 10.88
C TYR A 139 -15.45 -8.52 12.30
N THR A 140 -16.36 -8.65 13.26
CA THR A 140 -16.24 -8.16 14.65
C THR A 140 -14.91 -8.47 15.36
N ASP A 141 -14.29 -9.62 15.07
CA ASP A 141 -13.12 -10.12 15.79
C ASP A 141 -11.76 -9.85 15.10
N ARG A 142 -11.71 -9.16 13.94
CA ARG A 142 -10.45 -8.95 13.19
C ARG A 142 -10.32 -7.55 12.59
N PRO A 143 -9.11 -6.96 12.57
CA PRO A 143 -8.87 -5.72 11.85
C PRO A 143 -9.00 -5.96 10.34
N VAL A 144 -10.08 -5.42 9.75
CA VAL A 144 -10.29 -5.46 8.29
C VAL A 144 -9.67 -4.24 7.64
N VAL A 145 -8.91 -4.49 6.57
CA VAL A 145 -8.40 -3.46 5.66
C VAL A 145 -8.97 -3.71 4.27
N LEU A 146 -9.88 -2.85 3.82
CA LEU A 146 -10.33 -2.86 2.42
C LEU A 146 -9.32 -2.11 1.57
N SER A 147 -8.94 -2.69 0.42
CA SER A 147 -7.97 -2.08 -0.50
C SER A 147 -8.54 -2.00 -1.92
N ASN A 148 -8.35 -0.87 -2.58
CA ASN A 148 -8.67 -0.68 -3.99
C ASN A 148 -7.57 0.14 -4.69
N THR A 149 -7.44 -0.02 -6.00
CA THR A 149 -6.56 0.84 -6.83
C THR A 149 -7.42 1.74 -7.70
N ILE A 150 -7.24 3.05 -7.54
CA ILE A 150 -7.93 4.09 -8.31
C ILE A 150 -6.98 4.56 -9.40
N LEU A 151 -7.41 4.47 -10.66
CA LEU A 151 -6.67 5.01 -11.80
C LEU A 151 -6.95 6.51 -11.95
N THR A 152 -5.91 7.29 -12.19
CA THR A 152 -5.96 8.73 -12.42
C THR A 152 -5.20 9.08 -13.71
N PRO A 153 -5.38 10.28 -14.29
CA PRO A 153 -4.62 10.70 -15.48
C PRO A 153 -3.09 10.71 -15.31
N VAL A 154 -2.60 10.78 -14.06
CA VAL A 154 -1.17 10.89 -13.73
C VAL A 154 -0.56 9.62 -13.14
N GLY A 155 -1.35 8.57 -12.87
CA GLY A 155 -0.87 7.34 -12.27
C GLY A 155 -1.96 6.55 -11.52
N ALA A 156 -1.55 5.54 -10.77
CA ALA A 156 -2.44 4.70 -9.95
C ALA A 156 -2.24 4.98 -8.46
N ILE A 157 -3.35 5.19 -7.73
CA ILE A 157 -3.34 5.42 -6.29
C ILE A 157 -3.96 4.21 -5.60
N ARG A 158 -3.23 3.58 -4.68
CA ARG A 158 -3.82 2.58 -3.77
C ARG A 158 -4.53 3.29 -2.64
N ALA A 159 -5.81 3.01 -2.47
CA ALA A 159 -6.58 3.40 -1.31
C ALA A 159 -6.71 2.20 -0.38
N ARG A 160 -6.41 2.37 0.90
CA ARG A 160 -6.62 1.37 1.95
C ARG A 160 -7.48 2.00 3.04
N VAL A 161 -8.60 1.37 3.40
CA VAL A 161 -9.53 1.87 4.43
C VAL A 161 -9.62 0.82 5.53
N GLN A 162 -9.49 1.27 6.78
CA GLN A 162 -9.62 0.44 7.97
C GLN A 162 -10.32 1.21 9.09
N TRP A 163 -10.88 0.47 10.05
CA TRP A 163 -11.40 1.05 11.28
C TRP A 163 -10.26 1.60 12.14
N TYR A 164 -10.50 2.76 12.77
CA TYR A 164 -9.55 3.44 13.65
C TYR A 164 -10.30 3.98 14.88
N GLN A 165 -9.72 3.76 16.06
CA GLN A 165 -10.27 4.27 17.32
C GLN A 165 -9.34 5.36 17.88
N ALA A 166 -9.88 6.58 17.99
CA ALA A 166 -9.15 7.74 18.51
C ALA A 166 -9.19 7.77 20.05
N GLY A 167 -8.34 6.96 20.69
CA GLY A 167 -8.21 6.92 22.15
C GLY A 167 -9.44 6.38 22.88
N ASP A 168 -9.69 6.86 24.11
CA ASP A 168 -10.78 6.39 24.99
C ASP A 168 -12.20 6.77 24.51
N GLN A 169 -12.36 7.46 23.38
CA GLN A 169 -13.68 7.76 22.82
C GLN A 169 -14.30 6.52 22.15
N ARG A 170 -15.63 6.44 22.22
CA ARG A 170 -16.43 5.37 21.60
C ARG A 170 -16.66 5.57 20.10
N ASP A 171 -16.26 6.72 19.56
CA ASP A 171 -16.57 7.11 18.20
C ASP A 171 -15.60 6.45 17.22
N ARG A 172 -16.05 5.35 16.62
CA ARG A 172 -15.31 4.64 15.57
C ARG A 172 -15.14 5.56 14.36
N CYS A 173 -13.90 5.74 13.95
CA CYS A 173 -13.50 6.53 12.80
C CYS A 173 -12.97 5.60 11.70
N LEU A 174 -12.89 6.11 10.48
CA LEU A 174 -12.22 5.45 9.37
C LEU A 174 -10.84 6.08 9.16
N MET A 175 -9.81 5.26 9.04
CA MET A 175 -8.49 5.68 8.58
C MET A 175 -8.33 5.26 7.12
N VAL A 176 -8.11 6.25 6.25
CA VAL A 176 -7.80 6.03 4.83
C VAL A 176 -6.33 6.34 4.59
N THR A 177 -5.59 5.39 4.02
CA THR A 177 -4.22 5.57 3.54
C THR A 177 -4.21 5.57 2.01
N LEU A 178 -3.57 6.58 1.41
CA LEU A 178 -3.44 6.80 -0.02
C LEU A 178 -1.97 6.70 -0.43
N GLU A 179 -1.64 5.70 -1.24
CA GLU A 179 -0.29 5.42 -1.71
C GLU A 179 -0.21 5.65 -3.22
N ASP A 180 0.72 6.51 -3.65
CA ASP A 180 1.03 6.77 -5.06
C ASP A 180 1.90 5.61 -5.58
N GLN A 181 1.30 4.67 -6.32
CA GLN A 181 1.97 3.43 -6.71
C GLN A 181 3.14 3.68 -7.67
N VAL A 182 3.09 4.74 -8.48
CA VAL A 182 4.16 5.09 -9.42
C VAL A 182 5.38 5.62 -8.63
N GLN A 183 5.15 6.54 -7.70
CA GLN A 183 6.22 7.10 -6.88
C GLN A 183 6.77 6.07 -5.87
N ALA A 184 5.92 5.19 -5.33
CA ALA A 184 6.34 4.09 -4.47
C ALA A 184 7.24 3.08 -5.23
N ALA A 185 6.82 2.62 -6.42
CA ALA A 185 7.62 1.72 -7.25
C ALA A 185 8.96 2.33 -7.67
N LYS A 186 8.97 3.62 -8.04
CA LYS A 186 10.20 4.37 -8.34
C LYS A 186 11.14 4.45 -7.13
N THR A 187 10.61 4.74 -5.95
CA THR A 187 11.41 4.85 -4.72
C THR A 187 12.01 3.50 -4.31
N ALA A 188 11.22 2.43 -4.40
CA ALA A 188 11.71 1.06 -4.18
C ALA A 188 12.82 0.67 -5.16
N ALA A 189 12.64 0.97 -6.45
CA ALA A 189 13.67 0.71 -7.47
C ALA A 189 14.98 1.48 -7.22
N LEU A 190 14.90 2.73 -6.75
CA LEU A 190 16.09 3.52 -6.37
C LEU A 190 16.79 2.97 -5.11
N PHE A 191 16.05 2.40 -4.17
CA PHE A 191 16.62 1.73 -3.00
C PHE A 191 17.33 0.43 -3.40
N GLU A 192 16.66 -0.42 -4.17
CA GLU A 192 17.24 -1.64 -4.77
C GLU A 192 18.50 -1.34 -5.59
N ALA A 193 18.50 -0.25 -6.36
CA ALA A 193 19.67 0.15 -7.15
C ALA A 193 20.89 0.47 -6.30
N ARG A 194 20.71 1.06 -5.10
CA ARG A 194 21.79 1.26 -4.13
C ARG A 194 22.22 -0.05 -3.50
N GLN A 195 21.27 -0.89 -3.09
CA GLN A 195 21.53 -2.21 -2.50
C GLN A 195 22.38 -3.09 -3.44
N PHE A 196 22.08 -3.12 -4.74
CA PHE A 196 22.81 -3.92 -5.72
C PHE A 196 24.05 -3.20 -6.30
N SER A 197 24.42 -2.02 -5.80
CA SER A 197 25.53 -1.21 -6.33
C SER A 197 25.46 -1.04 -7.87
N LEU A 198 24.28 -0.64 -8.35
CA LEU A 198 24.05 -0.37 -9.77
C LEU A 198 24.77 0.92 -10.19
N THR A 199 25.25 0.93 -11.42
CA THR A 199 25.70 2.17 -12.08
C THR A 199 24.50 3.08 -12.36
N GLU A 200 24.75 4.35 -12.65
CA GLU A 200 23.71 5.33 -13.02
C GLU A 200 22.83 4.82 -14.19
N ARG A 201 23.45 4.32 -15.26
CA ARG A 201 22.72 3.76 -16.42
C ARG A 201 21.99 2.46 -16.12
N GLU A 202 22.51 1.62 -15.23
CA GLU A 202 21.75 0.46 -14.73
C GLU A 202 20.57 0.88 -13.86
N THR A 203 20.71 1.97 -13.09
CA THR A 203 19.64 2.52 -12.24
C THR A 203 18.49 3.08 -13.09
N GLU A 204 18.80 3.83 -14.15
CA GLU A 204 17.81 4.30 -15.13
C GLU A 204 16.99 3.13 -15.72
N VAL A 205 17.69 2.11 -16.24
CA VAL A 205 17.07 0.89 -16.79
C VAL A 205 16.25 0.15 -15.73
N TRP A 206 16.73 0.08 -14.48
CA TRP A 206 16.04 -0.61 -13.40
C TRP A 206 14.75 0.09 -12.98
N VAL A 207 14.78 1.42 -12.82
CA VAL A 207 13.59 2.21 -12.48
C VAL A 207 12.49 2.03 -13.53
N LEU A 208 12.82 2.11 -14.82
CA LEU A 208 11.84 1.91 -15.89
C LEU A 208 11.35 0.46 -15.96
N ARG A 209 12.23 -0.52 -15.72
CA ARG A 209 11.83 -1.94 -15.69
C ARG A 209 10.88 -2.25 -14.52
N LYS A 210 11.11 -1.65 -13.35
CA LYS A 210 10.23 -1.77 -12.17
C LYS A 210 8.88 -1.04 -12.35
N ALA A 211 8.81 -0.08 -13.27
CA ALA A 211 7.57 0.50 -13.78
C ALA A 211 6.88 -0.36 -14.87
N ASN A 212 7.27 -1.64 -15.01
CA ASN A 212 6.74 -2.62 -15.96
C ASN A 212 6.95 -2.29 -17.46
N ARG A 213 7.83 -1.35 -17.80
CA ARG A 213 8.14 -1.01 -19.21
C ARG A 213 8.75 -2.19 -19.97
N SER A 214 8.42 -2.30 -21.25
CA SER A 214 9.02 -3.25 -22.21
C SER A 214 10.47 -2.87 -22.53
N TYR A 215 11.24 -3.78 -23.14
CA TYR A 215 12.63 -3.47 -23.52
C TYR A 215 12.71 -2.42 -24.64
N GLU A 216 11.68 -2.35 -25.48
CA GLU A 216 11.49 -1.41 -26.57
C GLU A 216 11.14 -0.02 -26.02
N GLU A 217 10.22 0.06 -25.05
CA GLU A 217 9.91 1.32 -24.35
C GLU A 217 11.14 1.89 -23.63
N ILE A 218 11.87 1.06 -22.87
CA ILE A 218 13.09 1.48 -22.17
C ILE A 218 14.17 1.95 -23.15
N ALA A 219 14.32 1.23 -24.28
CA ALA A 219 15.27 1.59 -25.33
C ALA A 219 14.93 2.96 -25.95
N GLN A 220 13.65 3.22 -26.20
CA GLN A 220 13.16 4.50 -26.73
C GLN A 220 13.32 5.64 -25.72
N GLU A 221 12.94 5.43 -24.45
CA GLU A 221 12.98 6.45 -23.40
C GLU A 221 14.41 6.85 -23.02
N LEU A 222 15.36 5.91 -23.03
CA LEU A 222 16.77 6.16 -22.73
C LEU A 222 17.65 6.41 -23.97
N TYR A 223 17.06 6.43 -25.17
CA TYR A 223 17.76 6.62 -26.46
C TYR A 223 18.92 5.63 -26.68
N ILE A 224 18.71 4.35 -26.36
CA ILE A 224 19.70 3.27 -26.50
C ILE A 224 19.13 2.08 -27.29
N ALA A 225 19.99 1.20 -27.81
CA ALA A 225 19.54 -0.02 -28.47
C ALA A 225 18.89 -1.02 -27.48
N VAL A 226 17.87 -1.75 -27.93
CA VAL A 226 17.19 -2.82 -27.16
C VAL A 226 18.18 -3.89 -26.63
N ASN A 227 19.24 -4.20 -27.39
CA ASN A 227 20.29 -5.11 -26.95
C ASN A 227 21.12 -4.55 -25.79
N THR A 228 21.28 -3.23 -25.71
CA THR A 228 21.93 -2.55 -24.58
C THR A 228 21.07 -2.64 -23.33
N VAL A 229 19.74 -2.46 -23.44
CA VAL A 229 18.78 -2.70 -22.34
C VAL A 229 18.90 -4.13 -21.80
N LYS A 230 18.85 -5.13 -22.69
CA LYS A 230 19.02 -6.56 -22.34
C LYS A 230 20.36 -6.82 -21.62
N ARG A 231 21.44 -6.18 -22.06
CA ARG A 231 22.77 -6.28 -21.43
C ARG A 231 22.79 -5.66 -20.03
N HIS A 232 22.20 -4.48 -19.83
CA HIS A 232 22.09 -3.86 -18.51
C HIS A 232 21.25 -4.73 -17.57
N LEU A 233 20.09 -5.22 -17.99
CA LEU A 233 19.27 -6.11 -17.17
C LEU A 233 20.01 -7.40 -16.77
N LYS A 234 20.76 -8.03 -17.68
CA LYS A 234 21.60 -9.19 -17.34
C LYS A 234 22.65 -8.87 -16.27
N SER A 235 23.28 -7.69 -16.35
CA SER A 235 24.24 -7.21 -15.34
C SER A 235 23.56 -6.98 -13.99
N ILE A 236 22.41 -6.31 -13.97
CA ILE A 236 21.61 -6.03 -12.78
C ILE A 236 21.20 -7.31 -12.06
N TYR A 237 20.68 -8.32 -12.78
CA TYR A 237 20.30 -9.60 -12.16
C TYR A 237 21.51 -10.36 -11.59
N ALA A 238 22.68 -10.28 -12.22
CA ALA A 238 23.90 -10.88 -11.66
C ALA A 238 24.33 -10.19 -10.36
N LYS A 239 24.30 -8.84 -10.31
CA LYS A 239 24.60 -8.06 -9.10
C LYS A 239 23.59 -8.32 -7.98
N ARG A 240 22.30 -8.39 -8.30
CA ARG A 240 21.24 -8.76 -7.34
C ARG A 240 21.54 -10.11 -6.70
N LYS A 241 21.82 -11.13 -7.53
CA LYS A 241 22.11 -12.48 -7.03
C LYS A 241 23.33 -12.49 -6.09
N GLN A 242 24.39 -11.75 -6.42
CA GLN A 242 25.56 -11.65 -5.53
C GLN A 242 25.22 -11.09 -4.14
N VAL A 243 24.25 -10.19 -4.03
CA VAL A 243 23.79 -9.66 -2.73
C VAL A 243 22.90 -10.67 -1.99
N GLU A 244 22.10 -11.45 -2.72
CA GLU A 244 21.28 -12.53 -2.15
C GLU A 244 22.17 -13.67 -1.62
N ASP A 245 23.12 -14.16 -2.43
CA ASP A 245 24.11 -15.20 -2.06
C ASP A 245 24.96 -14.78 -0.83
N LEU A 246 25.20 -13.48 -0.61
CA LEU A 246 25.93 -12.94 0.55
C LEU A 246 25.06 -12.74 1.81
N ALA A 247 23.73 -12.77 1.68
CA ALA A 247 22.80 -12.62 2.80
C ALA A 247 22.39 -13.97 3.41
N GLU A 248 22.64 -15.08 2.71
CA GLU A 248 22.35 -16.45 3.13
C GLU A 248 23.57 -17.20 3.72
N ALA A 249 24.74 -16.53 3.81
CA ALA A 249 26.02 -17.08 4.25
C ALA A 249 26.47 -16.59 5.64
#